data_AF-X6M4X2-F1
#
_entry.id   AF-X6M4X2-F1
#
_cell.length_a   1.000
_cell.length_b   1.000
_cell.length_c   1.000
_cell.angle_alpha   90.00
_cell.angle_beta   90.00
_cell.angle_gamma   90.00
#
_symmetry.space_group_name_H-M   'P 1'
#
loop_
_entity.id
_entity.type
_entity.pdbx_description
1 polymer ?
#
loop_
_entity_poly.entity_id
_entity_poly.type
_entity_poly.pdbx_seq_one_letter_code
_entity_poly.pdbx_strand_id
1 'polypeptide(L)'
;VLKELTKKKKKKKKRTVINGGITISHAIKRGLKSVRSLTIRKGYNYKLKEWCFPNLVHLHLSGLLFTEKLEWINSANMPHLRYLIVDSLHFVSDSRLVTVLHEFDESIDVVKDRHGKLTKSNKETEFVNSILQSCPNLLALHYTYNGTTASLSSSFRWSFKPNRSASRKSLHIPSSVEWLFVQNFAEYGIIDVSQCKKLSGLDMDGTSLSSVRFSTDVPQKIGCIAIKYLDKKRGTREEFLSSIENHTQLLLSKDDRIVYDFSKDGSIILTINARSETLSYGNDIRLGLRIDHASRLWFYRNDPDNFASALHALNYRTPRLRPYFHSPLQKEFLFRKIVELANTDIEHVKEYESWFDIELAQWIRFFGVPQEES
;
A
#
# COMPACT_ATOMS: atom_id res chain seq x y z
N VAL A 1 -12.68 71.38 -9.81
CA VAL A 1 -12.60 71.08 -8.36
C VAL A 1 -14.02 70.99 -7.82
N LEU A 2 -14.40 69.81 -7.30
CA LEU A 2 -15.67 69.46 -6.65
C LEU A 2 -17.00 69.94 -7.28
N LYS A 3 -17.64 69.05 -8.05
CA LYS A 3 -19.03 68.57 -7.85
C LYS A 3 -19.48 67.72 -9.05
N GLU A 4 -18.99 66.49 -9.12
CA GLU A 4 -19.64 65.41 -9.86
C GLU A 4 -19.62 64.13 -9.02
N LEU A 5 -20.48 64.08 -8.01
CA LEU A 5 -20.81 62.86 -7.28
C LEU A 5 -22.28 62.94 -6.91
N THR A 6 -23.15 62.29 -7.68
CA THR A 6 -24.18 61.35 -7.20
C THR A 6 -25.19 60.98 -8.30
N LYS A 7 -24.82 60.03 -9.17
CA LYS A 7 -25.79 59.12 -9.80
C LYS A 7 -25.34 57.67 -9.59
N LYS A 8 -25.68 57.12 -8.41
CA LYS A 8 -25.65 55.69 -8.13
C LYS A 8 -26.65 54.97 -9.06
N LYS A 9 -26.21 54.49 -10.22
CA LYS A 9 -26.92 53.44 -10.96
C LYS A 9 -26.77 52.13 -10.18
N LYS A 10 -27.79 51.78 -9.36
CA LYS A 10 -27.99 50.42 -8.86
C LYS A 10 -28.20 49.48 -10.07
N LYS A 11 -27.13 48.81 -10.52
CA LYS A 11 -27.27 47.56 -11.30
C LYS A 11 -27.89 46.52 -10.35
N LYS A 12 -29.21 46.33 -10.42
CA LYS A 12 -29.85 45.14 -9.86
C LYS A 12 -29.27 43.93 -10.61
N LYS A 13 -28.29 43.25 -10.00
CA LYS A 13 -27.96 41.86 -10.34
C LYS A 13 -29.26 41.08 -10.17
N LYS A 14 -29.89 40.67 -11.28
CA LYS A 14 -30.92 39.63 -11.25
C LYS A 14 -30.25 38.40 -10.64
N ARG A 15 -30.55 38.10 -9.38
CA ARG A 15 -30.32 36.77 -8.80
C ARG A 15 -31.31 35.86 -9.49
N THR A 16 -30.86 35.18 -10.54
CA THR A 16 -31.52 33.99 -11.02
C THR A 16 -31.27 32.93 -9.96
N VAL A 17 -32.29 32.62 -9.15
CA VAL A 17 -32.28 31.40 -8.35
C VAL A 17 -32.50 30.27 -9.35
N ILE A 18 -31.40 29.69 -9.82
CA ILE A 18 -31.42 28.49 -10.64
C ILE A 18 -31.52 27.33 -9.64
N ASN A 19 -32.61 26.57 -9.71
CA ASN A 19 -32.78 25.31 -8.96
C ASN A 19 -31.57 24.39 -9.26
N GLY A 20 -30.61 24.37 -8.34
CA GLY A 20 -29.23 23.88 -8.55
C GLY A 20 -29.03 22.37 -8.57
N GLY A 21 -30.08 21.57 -8.40
CA GLY A 21 -29.96 20.09 -8.36
C GLY A 21 -29.56 19.45 -9.69
N ILE A 22 -30.03 20.01 -10.82
CA ILE A 22 -29.82 19.41 -12.15
C ILE A 22 -28.48 19.84 -12.75
N THR A 23 -28.03 21.08 -12.51
CA THR A 23 -26.80 21.62 -13.10
C THR A 23 -25.53 21.09 -12.42
N ILE A 24 -25.57 20.91 -11.10
CA ILE A 24 -24.44 20.34 -10.34
C ILE A 24 -24.32 18.84 -10.61
N SER A 25 -25.42 18.10 -10.66
CA SER A 25 -25.38 16.66 -10.99
C SER A 25 -24.91 16.41 -12.43
N HIS A 26 -25.23 17.28 -13.39
CA HIS A 26 -24.75 17.17 -14.77
C HIS A 26 -23.28 17.60 -14.92
N ALA A 27 -22.83 18.63 -14.20
CA ALA A 27 -21.43 19.04 -14.13
C ALA A 27 -20.56 17.99 -13.41
N ILE A 28 -21.08 17.38 -12.33
CA ILE A 28 -20.48 16.22 -11.67
C ILE A 28 -20.43 15.06 -12.66
N LYS A 29 -21.53 14.62 -13.29
CA LYS A 29 -21.52 13.51 -14.27
C LYS A 29 -20.54 13.72 -15.44
N ARG A 30 -20.36 14.95 -15.91
CA ARG A 30 -19.34 15.27 -16.93
C ARG A 30 -17.91 15.28 -16.36
N GLY A 31 -17.72 15.85 -15.17
CA GLY A 31 -16.44 15.87 -14.46
C GLY A 31 -15.96 14.48 -14.04
N LEU A 32 -16.87 13.58 -13.63
CA LEU A 32 -16.58 12.20 -13.22
C LEU A 32 -15.88 11.40 -14.33
N LYS A 33 -16.16 11.71 -15.61
CA LYS A 33 -15.49 11.07 -16.75
C LYS A 33 -14.03 11.53 -16.91
N SER A 34 -13.65 12.71 -16.43
CA SER A 34 -12.26 13.20 -16.49
C SER A 34 -11.43 12.86 -15.27
N VAL A 35 -12.06 12.44 -14.17
CA VAL A 35 -11.35 12.10 -12.93
C VAL A 35 -10.50 10.86 -13.16
N ARG A 36 -9.18 11.02 -13.01
CA ARG A 36 -8.19 9.93 -13.06
C ARG A 36 -7.69 9.49 -11.69
N SER A 37 -7.81 10.36 -10.69
CA SER A 37 -7.45 10.06 -9.31
C SER A 37 -8.51 10.58 -8.36
N LEU A 38 -8.91 9.74 -7.40
CA LEU A 38 -9.91 10.08 -6.41
C LEU A 38 -9.44 9.64 -5.02
N THR A 39 -9.46 10.59 -4.08
CA THR A 39 -9.18 10.33 -2.67
C THR A 39 -10.42 10.64 -1.85
N ILE A 40 -10.89 9.65 -1.10
CA ILE A 40 -12.05 9.76 -0.21
C ILE A 40 -11.54 9.53 1.21
N ARG A 41 -11.59 10.60 2.01
CA ARG A 41 -11.17 10.59 3.40
C ARG A 41 -12.36 10.88 4.29
N LYS A 42 -12.42 10.21 5.45
CA LYS A 42 -13.30 10.54 6.59
C LYS A 42 -14.73 10.87 6.16
N GLY A 43 -15.54 9.84 5.97
CA GLY A 43 -16.93 10.03 5.56
C GLY A 43 -17.76 8.75 5.63
N TYR A 44 -19.06 8.90 5.39
CA TYR A 44 -20.03 7.82 5.38
C TYR A 44 -20.28 7.30 3.96
N ASN A 45 -20.37 5.97 3.82
CA ASN A 45 -20.39 5.30 2.51
C ASN A 45 -21.74 5.34 1.73
N TYR A 46 -22.70 6.21 2.08
CA TYR A 46 -24.10 6.02 1.64
C TYR A 46 -24.37 6.26 0.13
N LYS A 47 -23.37 6.66 -0.68
CA LYS A 47 -23.57 6.98 -2.11
C LYS A 47 -22.51 6.43 -3.08
N LEU A 48 -21.56 5.61 -2.64
CA LEU A 48 -20.52 5.11 -3.56
C LEU A 48 -21.09 4.26 -4.72
N LYS A 49 -22.19 3.53 -4.49
CA LYS A 49 -22.83 2.69 -5.52
C LYS A 49 -23.24 3.43 -6.80
N GLU A 50 -23.50 4.73 -6.71
CA GLU A 50 -23.96 5.55 -7.84
C GLU A 50 -22.80 6.15 -8.65
N TRP A 51 -21.57 5.97 -8.18
CA TRP A 51 -20.41 6.62 -8.77
C TRP A 51 -19.85 5.79 -9.92
N CYS A 52 -19.78 6.42 -11.10
CA CYS A 52 -19.18 5.86 -12.31
C CYS A 52 -18.00 6.72 -12.72
N PHE A 53 -16.79 6.16 -12.59
CA PHE A 53 -15.54 6.81 -12.98
C PHE A 53 -14.84 5.95 -14.02
N PRO A 54 -15.29 6.01 -15.29
CA PRO A 54 -14.78 5.13 -16.33
C PRO A 54 -13.27 5.27 -16.51
N ASN A 55 -12.71 6.47 -16.28
CA ASN A 55 -11.30 6.78 -16.47
C ASN A 55 -10.50 6.85 -15.15
N LEU A 56 -11.04 6.36 -14.04
CA LEU A 56 -10.31 6.35 -12.77
C LEU A 56 -9.15 5.36 -12.84
N VAL A 57 -7.95 5.85 -12.56
CA VAL A 57 -6.71 5.08 -12.50
C VAL A 57 -6.29 4.85 -11.06
N HIS A 58 -6.46 5.85 -10.19
CA HIS A 58 -6.11 5.79 -8.77
C HIS A 58 -7.31 6.03 -7.84
N LEU A 59 -7.48 5.15 -6.86
CA LEU A 59 -8.47 5.29 -5.78
C LEU A 59 -7.81 5.17 -4.41
N HIS A 60 -8.00 6.17 -3.55
CA HIS A 60 -7.61 6.13 -2.14
C HIS A 60 -8.84 6.20 -1.24
N LEU A 61 -9.05 5.15 -0.44
CA LEU A 61 -10.10 5.07 0.58
C LEU A 61 -9.44 5.11 1.94
N SER A 62 -9.75 6.13 2.75
CA SER A 62 -9.11 6.27 4.06
C SER A 62 -10.08 6.72 5.15
N GLY A 63 -10.11 5.99 6.28
CA GLY A 63 -10.90 6.36 7.46
C GLY A 63 -12.40 6.42 7.18
N LEU A 64 -12.91 5.59 6.27
CA LEU A 64 -14.33 5.56 5.92
C LEU A 64 -15.12 4.70 6.89
N LEU A 65 -16.35 5.14 7.17
CA LEU A 65 -17.29 4.45 8.07
C LEU A 65 -18.38 3.75 7.25
N PHE A 66 -18.41 2.43 7.34
CA PHE A 66 -19.36 1.56 6.66
C PHE A 66 -20.40 1.03 7.65
N THR A 67 -21.66 1.18 7.26
CA THR A 67 -22.78 0.50 7.90
C THR A 67 -22.87 -0.93 7.35
N GLU A 68 -23.59 -1.83 8.03
CA GLU A 68 -23.59 -3.26 7.68
C GLU A 68 -24.03 -3.57 6.24
N LYS A 69 -24.71 -2.64 5.56
CA LYS A 69 -25.06 -2.76 4.15
C LYS A 69 -23.85 -2.39 3.27
N LEU A 70 -23.09 -3.42 2.92
CA LEU A 70 -22.02 -3.37 1.92
C LEU A 70 -22.61 -3.22 0.51
N GLU A 71 -23.22 -2.07 0.21
CA GLU A 71 -23.56 -1.71 -1.17
C GLU A 71 -22.32 -1.12 -1.83
N TRP A 72 -21.39 -2.00 -2.23
CA TRP A 72 -20.20 -1.60 -2.98
C TRP A 72 -20.55 -1.22 -4.43
N ILE A 73 -19.65 -0.43 -5.01
CA ILE A 73 -19.69 0.07 -6.39
C ILE A 73 -19.69 -1.11 -7.36
N ASN A 74 -20.57 -1.08 -8.35
CA ASN A 74 -20.55 -2.00 -9.48
C ASN A 74 -19.16 -1.95 -10.15
N SER A 75 -18.49 -3.10 -10.28
CA SER A 75 -17.17 -3.24 -10.92
C SER A 75 -17.07 -2.60 -12.31
N ALA A 76 -18.18 -2.58 -13.05
CA ALA A 76 -18.29 -1.92 -14.34
C ALA A 76 -18.01 -0.41 -14.30
N ASN A 77 -17.98 0.21 -13.11
CA ASN A 77 -17.86 1.64 -12.94
C ASN A 77 -16.41 2.15 -12.90
N MET A 78 -15.40 1.29 -12.75
CA MET A 78 -13.98 1.67 -12.65
C MET A 78 -13.05 0.70 -13.43
N PRO A 79 -13.30 0.48 -14.73
CA PRO A 79 -12.61 -0.54 -15.53
C PRO A 79 -11.10 -0.27 -15.72
N HIS A 80 -10.68 0.98 -15.53
CA HIS A 80 -9.30 1.43 -15.70
C HIS A 80 -8.54 1.61 -14.39
N LEU A 81 -9.08 1.12 -13.25
CA LEU A 81 -8.38 1.24 -11.98
C LEU A 81 -7.10 0.41 -11.99
N ARG A 82 -5.97 1.07 -11.71
CA ARG A 82 -4.61 0.50 -11.70
C ARG A 82 -3.95 0.55 -10.33
N TYR A 83 -4.32 1.54 -9.51
CA TYR A 83 -3.74 1.73 -8.19
C TYR A 83 -4.82 1.94 -7.13
N LEU A 84 -4.79 1.14 -6.07
CA LEU A 84 -5.73 1.17 -4.96
C LEU A 84 -4.99 1.34 -3.63
N ILE A 85 -5.40 2.33 -2.86
CA ILE A 85 -5.01 2.50 -1.45
C ILE A 85 -6.24 2.34 -0.58
N VAL A 86 -6.15 1.47 0.43
CA VAL A 86 -7.18 1.25 1.43
C VAL A 86 -6.55 1.36 2.81
N ASP A 87 -6.92 2.41 3.55
CA ASP A 87 -6.35 2.69 4.86
C ASP A 87 -7.43 2.80 5.93
N SER A 88 -7.33 1.97 6.97
CA SER A 88 -8.09 2.18 8.20
C SER A 88 -9.61 2.29 7.99
N LEU A 89 -10.21 1.33 7.29
CA LEU A 89 -11.68 1.31 7.12
C LEU A 89 -12.36 0.89 8.42
N HIS A 90 -13.52 1.47 8.72
CA HIS A 90 -14.25 1.21 9.95
C HIS A 90 -15.64 0.63 9.64
N PHE A 91 -15.97 -0.47 10.31
CA PHE A 91 -17.27 -1.13 10.16
C PHE A 91 -18.08 -1.02 11.44
N VAL A 92 -19.31 -0.51 11.31
CA VAL A 92 -20.26 -0.35 12.41
C VAL A 92 -21.10 -1.61 12.55
N SER A 93 -21.26 -2.08 13.79
CA SER A 93 -22.03 -3.30 14.10
C SER A 93 -23.51 -3.05 14.43
N ASP A 94 -23.93 -1.81 14.66
CA ASP A 94 -25.30 -1.48 15.06
C ASP A 94 -26.03 -0.71 13.95
N SER A 95 -27.08 -1.34 13.40
CA SER A 95 -27.93 -0.79 12.34
C SER A 95 -28.80 0.39 12.79
N ARG A 96 -29.01 0.58 14.10
CA ARG A 96 -29.76 1.72 14.65
C ARG A 96 -28.97 3.03 14.59
N LEU A 97 -27.65 2.93 14.51
CA LEU A 97 -26.76 4.08 14.47
C LEU A 97 -26.84 4.82 13.12
N VAL A 98 -27.28 4.14 12.06
CA VAL A 98 -27.43 4.76 10.73
C VAL A 98 -28.29 6.03 10.77
N THR A 99 -29.32 6.07 11.63
CA THR A 99 -30.20 7.23 11.80
C THR A 99 -29.52 8.40 12.51
N VAL A 100 -28.64 8.13 13.47
CA VAL A 100 -27.91 9.16 14.25
C VAL A 100 -26.78 9.79 13.43
N LEU A 101 -26.18 9.04 12.50
CA LEU A 101 -25.12 9.52 11.62
C LEU A 101 -25.60 10.54 10.58
N HIS A 102 -26.92 10.62 10.35
CA HIS A 102 -27.51 11.65 9.50
C HIS A 102 -27.54 13.04 10.17
N GLU A 103 -27.38 13.12 11.50
CA GLU A 103 -27.54 14.37 12.25
C GLU A 103 -26.23 14.98 12.75
N PHE A 104 -25.11 14.25 12.73
CA PHE A 104 -23.83 14.70 13.30
C PHE A 104 -22.73 14.85 12.24
N ASP A 105 -22.44 16.11 11.87
CA ASP A 105 -21.35 16.52 10.96
C ASP A 105 -20.20 17.24 11.69
N GLU A 106 -20.25 17.36 13.03
CA GLU A 106 -19.27 18.14 13.80
C GLU A 106 -18.48 17.29 14.82
N SER A 107 -17.15 17.36 14.69
CA SER A 107 -16.10 16.92 15.63
C SER A 107 -16.30 15.57 16.33
N ILE A 108 -15.80 14.51 15.71
CA ILE A 108 -15.72 13.18 16.32
C ILE A 108 -14.49 13.11 17.24
N ASP A 109 -14.74 13.11 18.56
CA ASP A 109 -13.75 12.69 19.56
C ASP A 109 -13.71 11.16 19.64
N VAL A 110 -12.52 10.60 19.42
CA VAL A 110 -12.27 9.15 19.37
C VAL A 110 -11.83 8.65 20.75
N VAL A 111 -12.61 7.75 21.36
CA VAL A 111 -12.26 7.14 22.66
C VAL A 111 -12.14 5.63 22.52
N LYS A 112 -10.99 5.04 22.89
CA LYS A 112 -10.82 3.58 22.91
C LYS A 112 -11.61 2.99 24.09
N ASP A 113 -12.71 2.30 23.79
CA ASP A 113 -13.54 1.59 24.78
C ASP A 113 -13.21 0.08 24.79
N ARG A 114 -13.40 -0.60 25.92
CA ARG A 114 -12.96 -2.00 26.15
C ARG A 114 -14.07 -3.05 26.09
N HIS A 115 -15.36 -2.68 26.00
CA HIS A 115 -16.47 -3.63 26.28
C HIS A 115 -17.54 -3.83 25.18
N GLY A 116 -17.17 -3.86 23.89
CA GLY A 116 -18.15 -3.93 22.78
C GLY A 116 -18.35 -5.33 22.23
N LYS A 117 -19.59 -5.66 21.83
CA LYS A 117 -19.92 -6.89 21.10
C LYS A 117 -19.38 -6.83 19.68
N LEU A 118 -18.51 -7.78 19.35
CA LEU A 118 -17.80 -7.91 18.08
C LEU A 118 -18.63 -8.64 17.02
N THR A 119 -18.47 -8.29 15.74
CA THR A 119 -19.08 -9.01 14.64
C THR A 119 -18.29 -10.28 14.33
N LYS A 120 -18.98 -11.41 14.12
CA LYS A 120 -18.34 -12.71 13.82
C LYS A 120 -17.56 -12.74 12.49
N SER A 121 -17.86 -11.85 11.54
CA SER A 121 -17.19 -11.79 10.23
C SER A 121 -16.23 -10.59 10.08
N ASN A 122 -15.11 -10.82 9.39
CA ASN A 122 -14.16 -9.79 8.98
C ASN A 122 -14.69 -9.03 7.75
N LYS A 123 -15.59 -8.06 7.99
CA LYS A 123 -16.29 -7.28 6.95
C LYS A 123 -15.35 -6.42 6.11
N GLU A 124 -14.25 -5.93 6.70
CA GLU A 124 -13.24 -5.14 5.98
C GLU A 124 -12.57 -5.98 4.91
N THR A 125 -12.14 -7.20 5.24
CA THR A 125 -11.55 -8.11 4.24
C THR A 125 -12.55 -8.50 3.15
N GLU A 126 -13.82 -8.78 3.51
CA GLU A 126 -14.87 -9.06 2.52
C GLU A 126 -15.06 -7.90 1.56
N PHE A 127 -15.09 -6.69 2.09
CA PHE A 127 -15.22 -5.48 1.33
C PHE A 127 -14.05 -5.29 0.38
N VAL A 128 -12.81 -5.35 0.88
CA VAL A 128 -11.61 -5.19 0.06
C VAL A 128 -11.57 -6.26 -1.03
N ASN A 129 -11.87 -7.53 -0.71
CA ASN A 129 -11.98 -8.59 -1.72
C ASN A 129 -13.01 -8.25 -2.81
N SER A 130 -14.15 -7.65 -2.45
CA SER A 130 -15.14 -7.24 -3.45
C SER A 130 -14.60 -6.17 -4.40
N ILE A 131 -13.75 -5.25 -3.92
CA ILE A 131 -13.04 -4.28 -4.78
C ILE A 131 -12.06 -5.00 -5.69
N LEU A 132 -11.24 -5.89 -5.12
CA LEU A 132 -10.18 -6.58 -5.85
C LEU A 132 -10.73 -7.47 -6.97
N GLN A 133 -11.80 -8.23 -6.69
CA GLN A 133 -12.51 -9.04 -7.69
C GLN A 133 -13.10 -8.19 -8.82
N SER A 134 -13.37 -6.92 -8.53
CA SER A 134 -13.96 -5.97 -9.46
C SER A 134 -12.95 -5.24 -10.34
N CYS A 135 -11.65 -5.32 -10.02
CA CYS A 135 -10.60 -4.53 -10.65
C CYS A 135 -9.52 -5.45 -11.26
N PRO A 136 -9.81 -6.13 -12.40
CA PRO A 136 -8.89 -7.12 -12.99
C PRO A 136 -7.60 -6.51 -13.57
N ASN A 137 -7.53 -5.19 -13.64
CA ASN A 137 -6.45 -4.40 -14.22
C ASN A 137 -5.52 -3.78 -13.16
N LEU A 138 -5.73 -4.10 -11.88
CA LEU A 138 -5.02 -3.50 -10.76
C LEU A 138 -3.54 -3.93 -10.76
N LEU A 139 -2.62 -2.97 -10.75
CA LEU A 139 -1.18 -3.19 -10.73
C LEU A 139 -0.60 -3.02 -9.32
N ALA A 140 -1.16 -2.12 -8.51
CA ALA A 140 -0.66 -1.82 -7.18
C ALA A 140 -1.77 -1.77 -6.13
N LEU A 141 -1.52 -2.39 -4.98
CA LEU A 141 -2.39 -2.37 -3.81
C LEU A 141 -1.58 -1.94 -2.57
N HIS A 142 -2.04 -0.88 -1.91
CA HIS A 142 -1.60 -0.50 -0.57
C HIS A 142 -2.77 -0.73 0.39
N TYR A 143 -2.63 -1.66 1.32
CA TYR A 143 -3.69 -2.01 2.25
C TYR A 143 -3.22 -2.00 3.71
N THR A 144 -3.73 -1.03 4.46
CA THR A 144 -3.53 -0.94 5.90
C THR A 144 -4.79 -1.43 6.61
N TYR A 145 -4.74 -2.67 7.09
CA TYR A 145 -5.85 -3.27 7.81
C TYR A 145 -6.07 -2.57 9.16
N ASN A 146 -7.30 -2.16 9.41
CA ASN A 146 -7.63 -1.48 10.65
C ASN A 146 -7.80 -2.46 11.81
N GLY A 147 -8.48 -3.59 11.54
CA GLY A 147 -8.77 -4.60 12.54
C GLY A 147 -9.66 -4.13 13.68
N THR A 148 -10.34 -2.99 13.55
CA THR A 148 -11.24 -2.47 14.56
C THR A 148 -12.69 -2.43 14.10
N THR A 149 -13.60 -2.79 15.00
CA THR A 149 -15.04 -2.51 14.85
C THR A 149 -15.36 -1.20 15.56
N ALA A 150 -16.15 -0.37 14.89
CA ALA A 150 -16.66 0.87 15.44
C ALA A 150 -17.99 0.62 16.17
N SER A 151 -18.10 1.11 17.39
CA SER A 151 -19.35 1.16 18.17
C SER A 151 -19.55 2.55 18.74
N LEU A 152 -20.79 3.03 18.77
CA LEU A 152 -21.12 4.29 19.44
C LEU A 152 -21.39 4.01 20.91
N SER A 153 -20.76 4.77 21.81
CA SER A 153 -21.10 4.74 23.24
C SER A 153 -22.47 5.37 23.48
N SER A 154 -23.02 5.15 24.68
CA SER A 154 -24.23 5.84 25.15
C SER A 154 -24.08 7.37 25.22
N SER A 155 -22.85 7.88 25.14
CA SER A 155 -22.51 9.31 25.11
C SER A 155 -22.25 9.87 23.70
N PHE A 156 -22.71 9.18 22.65
CA PHE A 156 -22.49 9.58 21.24
C PHE A 156 -21.01 9.70 20.84
N ARG A 157 -20.11 9.03 21.57
CA ARG A 157 -18.68 8.98 21.22
C ARG A 157 -18.36 7.70 20.49
N TRP A 158 -17.56 7.82 19.44
CA TRP A 158 -17.07 6.66 18.71
C TRP A 158 -16.04 5.91 19.53
N SER A 159 -16.23 4.60 19.59
CA SER A 159 -15.28 3.69 20.18
C SER A 159 -14.86 2.60 19.21
N PHE A 160 -13.55 2.37 19.14
CA PHE A 160 -12.94 1.40 18.24
C PHE A 160 -12.34 0.26 19.06
N LYS A 161 -12.74 -0.96 18.72
CA LYS A 161 -12.35 -2.17 19.44
C LYS A 161 -11.69 -3.16 18.50
N PRO A 162 -10.52 -3.73 18.87
CA PRO A 162 -9.90 -4.78 18.09
C PRO A 162 -10.85 -5.96 17.88
N ASN A 163 -11.03 -6.39 16.64
CA ASN A 163 -11.93 -7.48 16.28
C ASN A 163 -11.27 -8.85 16.46
N ARG A 164 -10.95 -9.19 17.71
CA ARG A 164 -10.24 -10.43 18.05
C ARG A 164 -11.06 -11.70 17.82
N SER A 165 -12.38 -11.59 17.68
CA SER A 165 -13.28 -12.73 17.48
C SER A 165 -13.66 -12.95 16.00
N ALA A 166 -13.18 -12.11 15.08
CA ALA A 166 -13.46 -12.31 13.66
C ALA A 166 -12.86 -13.63 13.16
N SER A 167 -13.61 -14.36 12.35
CA SER A 167 -13.03 -15.48 11.61
C SER A 167 -11.90 -14.99 10.71
N ARG A 168 -10.78 -15.74 10.69
CA ARG A 168 -9.69 -15.48 9.75
C ARG A 168 -10.24 -15.55 8.34
N LYS A 169 -10.06 -14.47 7.58
CA LYS A 169 -10.44 -14.41 6.16
C LYS A 169 -9.22 -14.28 5.27
N SER A 170 -9.34 -14.82 4.07
CA SER A 170 -8.32 -14.67 3.04
C SER A 170 -8.54 -13.37 2.28
N LEU A 171 -7.49 -12.57 2.14
CA LEU A 171 -7.41 -11.46 1.21
C LEU A 171 -6.93 -12.01 -0.13
N HIS A 172 -7.79 -12.00 -1.15
CA HIS A 172 -7.51 -12.61 -2.45
C HIS A 172 -6.91 -11.58 -3.39
N ILE A 173 -5.59 -11.68 -3.62
CA ILE A 173 -4.86 -10.74 -4.46
C ILE A 173 -5.04 -11.12 -5.94
N PRO A 174 -5.52 -10.21 -6.80
CA PRO A 174 -5.68 -10.48 -8.23
C PRO A 174 -4.35 -10.77 -8.92
N SER A 175 -4.39 -11.63 -9.94
CA SER A 175 -3.18 -12.03 -10.70
C SER A 175 -2.46 -10.89 -11.43
N SER A 176 -3.13 -9.75 -11.62
CA SER A 176 -2.57 -8.54 -12.27
C SER A 176 -1.69 -7.70 -11.34
N VAL A 177 -1.79 -7.88 -10.02
CA VAL A 177 -1.07 -7.06 -9.06
C VAL A 177 0.42 -7.38 -9.13
N GLU A 178 1.23 -6.34 -9.27
CA GLU A 178 2.69 -6.40 -9.28
C GLU A 178 3.30 -5.83 -8.00
N TRP A 179 2.64 -4.88 -7.35
CA TRP A 179 3.12 -4.24 -6.12
C TRP A 179 2.09 -4.38 -5.01
N LEU A 180 2.49 -4.98 -3.90
CA LEU A 180 1.63 -5.22 -2.77
C LEU A 180 2.27 -4.71 -1.48
N PHE A 181 1.61 -3.75 -0.83
CA PHE A 181 1.90 -3.35 0.53
C PHE A 181 0.75 -3.78 1.42
N VAL A 182 1.03 -4.56 2.47
CA VAL A 182 0.02 -4.95 3.47
C VAL A 182 0.54 -4.69 4.87
N GLN A 183 -0.24 -3.94 5.65
CA GLN A 183 0.07 -3.63 7.03
C GLN A 183 -0.99 -4.15 8.01
N ASN A 184 -0.53 -4.62 9.17
CA ASN A 184 -1.36 -5.05 10.32
C ASN A 184 -2.34 -6.21 10.05
N PHE A 185 -2.12 -7.03 9.02
CA PHE A 185 -3.11 -8.05 8.61
C PHE A 185 -2.88 -9.44 9.25
N ALA A 186 -1.65 -9.79 9.63
CA ALA A 186 -1.29 -11.18 9.91
C ALA A 186 -2.03 -11.87 11.04
N GLU A 187 -2.40 -11.15 12.10
CA GLU A 187 -3.13 -11.75 13.22
C GLU A 187 -4.58 -12.13 12.82
N TYR A 188 -5.09 -11.53 11.74
CA TYR A 188 -6.52 -11.48 11.41
C TYR A 188 -6.90 -12.18 10.11
N GLY A 189 -5.92 -12.62 9.30
CA GLY A 189 -6.22 -13.21 8.00
C GLY A 189 -5.04 -13.88 7.30
N ILE A 190 -5.31 -14.33 6.08
CA ILE A 190 -4.34 -14.93 5.16
C ILE A 190 -4.27 -14.07 3.90
N ILE A 191 -3.09 -13.63 3.49
CA ILE A 191 -2.86 -12.95 2.21
C ILE A 191 -2.66 -14.04 1.16
N ASP A 192 -3.63 -14.21 0.30
CA ASP A 192 -3.57 -15.19 -0.78
C ASP A 192 -3.00 -14.56 -2.04
N VAL A 193 -1.71 -14.79 -2.26
CA VAL A 193 -1.00 -14.34 -3.47
C VAL A 193 -0.90 -15.44 -4.51
N SER A 194 -1.47 -16.64 -4.29
CA SER A 194 -1.25 -17.82 -5.14
C SER A 194 -1.56 -17.63 -6.63
N GLN A 195 -2.44 -16.67 -6.96
CA GLN A 195 -2.78 -16.35 -8.35
C GLN A 195 -1.79 -15.38 -9.02
N CYS A 196 -0.94 -14.70 -8.26
CA CYS A 196 0.01 -13.72 -8.77
C CYS A 196 1.17 -14.43 -9.46
N LYS A 197 1.19 -14.49 -10.79
CA LYS A 197 2.30 -15.15 -11.50
C LYS A 197 3.63 -14.40 -11.32
N LYS A 198 3.53 -13.10 -11.08
CA LYS A 198 4.67 -12.20 -10.95
C LYS A 198 4.34 -11.08 -9.99
N LEU A 199 5.17 -10.93 -8.96
CA LEU A 199 5.15 -9.78 -8.06
C LEU A 199 6.49 -9.07 -8.19
N SER A 200 6.46 -7.78 -8.46
CA SER A 200 7.67 -6.95 -8.39
C SER A 200 8.08 -6.79 -6.93
N GLY A 201 7.17 -6.30 -6.09
CA GLY A 201 7.45 -6.05 -4.67
C GLY A 201 6.31 -6.47 -3.76
N LEU A 202 6.67 -7.14 -2.66
CA LEU A 202 5.78 -7.48 -1.54
C LEU A 202 6.33 -6.88 -0.24
N ASP A 203 5.75 -5.78 0.24
CA ASP A 203 6.08 -5.17 1.52
C ASP A 203 5.07 -5.59 2.59
N MET A 204 5.57 -6.23 3.63
CA MET A 204 4.79 -6.71 4.76
C MET A 204 5.27 -6.02 6.02
N ASP A 205 4.45 -5.10 6.52
CA ASP A 205 4.69 -4.43 7.79
C ASP A 205 3.70 -4.93 8.86
N GLY A 206 4.21 -5.32 10.02
CA GLY A 206 3.39 -5.94 11.08
C GLY A 206 2.67 -7.22 10.63
N THR A 207 3.15 -7.88 9.57
CA THR A 207 2.54 -9.08 8.99
C THR A 207 3.53 -10.24 8.98
N SER A 208 3.18 -11.36 9.62
CA SER A 208 3.89 -12.64 9.53
C SER A 208 3.74 -13.27 8.15
N LEU A 209 4.84 -13.81 7.60
CA LEU A 209 4.79 -14.57 6.34
C LEU A 209 4.03 -15.88 6.41
N SER A 210 3.87 -16.47 7.61
CA SER A 210 2.98 -17.63 7.77
C SER A 210 1.52 -17.29 7.46
N SER A 211 1.19 -15.99 7.39
CA SER A 211 -0.10 -15.50 6.92
C SER A 211 -0.13 -15.30 5.41
N VAL A 212 0.92 -15.62 4.64
CA VAL A 212 0.94 -15.52 3.18
C VAL A 212 0.81 -16.90 2.56
N ARG A 213 -0.15 -17.06 1.65
CA ARG A 213 -0.31 -18.26 0.83
C ARG A 213 0.30 -18.02 -0.54
N PHE A 214 1.41 -18.69 -0.81
CA PHE A 214 2.04 -18.76 -2.13
C PHE A 214 1.40 -19.86 -2.99
N SER A 215 1.68 -19.82 -4.29
CA SER A 215 1.29 -20.88 -5.24
C SER A 215 2.05 -22.17 -4.94
N THR A 216 1.34 -23.29 -4.83
CA THR A 216 1.93 -24.63 -4.70
C THR A 216 2.31 -25.26 -6.04
N ASP A 217 1.64 -24.84 -7.12
CA ASP A 217 1.71 -25.56 -8.40
C ASP A 217 2.81 -25.00 -9.31
N VAL A 218 3.05 -23.69 -9.22
CA VAL A 218 4.05 -22.99 -10.03
C VAL A 218 4.83 -22.03 -9.15
N PRO A 219 6.18 -22.11 -9.13
CA PRO A 219 7.01 -21.13 -8.44
C PRO A 219 6.69 -19.71 -8.94
N GLN A 220 6.22 -18.87 -8.04
CA GLN A 220 5.98 -17.45 -8.32
C GLN A 220 7.32 -16.74 -8.43
N LYS A 221 7.45 -15.78 -9.36
CA LYS A 221 8.64 -14.94 -9.43
C LYS A 221 8.38 -13.63 -8.70
N ILE A 222 8.94 -13.49 -7.51
CA ILE A 222 8.86 -12.31 -6.66
C ILE A 222 10.21 -11.58 -6.73
N GLY A 223 10.20 -10.33 -7.22
CA GLY A 223 11.40 -9.51 -7.34
C GLY A 223 12.00 -9.20 -5.97
N CYS A 224 11.21 -8.64 -5.06
CA CYS A 224 11.65 -8.42 -3.69
C CYS A 224 10.52 -8.57 -2.65
N ILE A 225 10.85 -9.20 -1.52
CA ILE A 225 10.02 -9.18 -0.31
C ILE A 225 10.68 -8.25 0.71
N ALA A 226 9.94 -7.27 1.23
CA ALA A 226 10.38 -6.42 2.34
C ALA A 226 9.62 -6.78 3.62
N ILE A 227 10.36 -7.06 4.69
CA ILE A 227 9.81 -7.47 5.98
C ILE A 227 10.43 -6.67 7.11
N LYS A 228 9.60 -6.29 8.08
CA LYS A 228 10.09 -5.58 9.27
C LYS A 228 10.85 -6.49 10.22
N TYR A 229 10.24 -7.63 10.57
CA TYR A 229 10.80 -8.59 11.51
C TYR A 229 11.11 -9.93 10.83
N LEU A 230 12.39 -10.23 10.61
CA LEU A 230 12.81 -11.63 10.61
C LEU A 230 12.74 -12.11 12.05
N ASP A 231 11.72 -12.90 12.39
CA ASP A 231 11.55 -13.43 13.75
C ASP A 231 12.85 -14.12 14.20
N LYS A 232 13.43 -13.64 15.31
CA LYS A 232 14.73 -14.13 15.81
C LYS A 232 14.63 -15.52 16.44
N LYS A 233 13.42 -16.04 16.63
CA LYS A 233 13.21 -17.41 17.11
C LYS A 233 13.61 -18.41 16.03
N ARG A 234 14.60 -19.25 16.36
CA ARG A 234 15.24 -20.20 15.43
C ARG A 234 14.27 -21.15 14.72
N GLY A 235 13.09 -21.48 15.26
CA GLY A 235 12.16 -22.40 14.59
C GLY A 235 11.35 -21.78 13.45
N THR A 236 10.87 -20.53 13.62
CA THR A 236 10.01 -19.86 12.63
C THR A 236 10.80 -19.29 11.47
N ARG A 237 12.07 -18.91 11.70
CA ARG A 237 12.97 -18.37 10.68
C ARG A 237 13.35 -19.39 9.62
N GLU A 238 13.47 -20.64 10.03
CA GLU A 238 13.88 -21.74 9.19
C GLU A 238 12.77 -22.11 8.20
N GLU A 239 11.62 -22.51 8.72
CA GLU A 239 10.40 -22.72 7.91
C GLU A 239 10.07 -21.50 7.03
N PHE A 240 10.32 -20.28 7.52
CA PHE A 240 10.18 -19.04 6.76
C PHE A 240 11.08 -19.03 5.53
N LEU A 241 12.37 -19.30 5.67
CA LEU A 241 13.34 -19.19 4.59
C LEU A 241 13.15 -20.25 3.51
N SER A 242 12.81 -21.48 3.89
CA SER A 242 12.50 -22.54 2.91
C SER A 242 11.24 -22.23 2.11
N SER A 243 10.25 -21.57 2.73
CA SER A 243 9.00 -21.23 2.04
C SER A 243 9.17 -20.15 0.96
N ILE A 244 10.12 -19.23 1.11
CA ILE A 244 10.28 -18.10 0.19
C ILE A 244 11.40 -18.28 -0.84
N GLU A 245 12.35 -19.17 -0.58
CA GLU A 245 13.53 -19.39 -1.42
C GLU A 245 13.17 -19.77 -2.86
N ASN A 246 12.10 -20.53 -3.03
CA ASN A 246 11.62 -20.92 -4.36
C ASN A 246 10.85 -19.81 -5.09
N HIS A 247 10.56 -18.70 -4.42
CA HIS A 247 9.70 -17.65 -4.94
C HIS A 247 10.38 -16.29 -5.07
N THR A 248 11.46 -16.04 -4.33
CA THR A 248 11.97 -14.68 -4.09
C THR A 248 13.37 -14.50 -4.63
N GLN A 249 13.63 -13.37 -5.28
CA GLN A 249 14.98 -13.02 -5.75
C GLN A 249 15.73 -12.21 -4.70
N LEU A 250 15.09 -11.20 -4.10
CA LEU A 250 15.67 -10.38 -3.03
C LEU A 250 14.80 -10.38 -1.77
N LEU A 251 15.43 -10.46 -0.60
CA LEU A 251 14.77 -10.25 0.68
C LEU A 251 15.35 -9.01 1.36
N LEU A 252 14.52 -8.04 1.70
CA LEU A 252 14.89 -6.83 2.43
C LEU A 252 14.44 -6.93 3.89
N SER A 253 15.39 -6.98 4.82
CA SER A 253 15.15 -6.69 6.25
C SER A 253 15.06 -5.18 6.43
N LYS A 254 13.86 -4.65 6.73
CA LYS A 254 13.63 -3.20 6.86
C LYS A 254 14.34 -2.61 8.07
N ASP A 255 14.40 -3.35 9.17
CA ASP A 255 15.01 -2.92 10.43
C ASP A 255 16.54 -2.84 10.30
N ASP A 256 17.16 -3.89 9.78
CA ASP A 256 18.62 -3.94 9.63
C ASP A 256 19.09 -3.23 8.34
N ARG A 257 18.15 -2.93 7.45
CA ARG A 257 18.37 -2.34 6.12
C ARG A 257 19.34 -3.19 5.28
N ILE A 258 19.20 -4.50 5.39
CA ILE A 258 20.00 -5.50 4.69
C ILE A 258 19.16 -6.13 3.59
N VAL A 259 19.71 -6.17 2.38
CA VAL A 259 19.18 -6.94 1.26
C VAL A 259 19.96 -8.24 1.15
N TYR A 260 19.25 -9.36 1.14
CA TYR A 260 19.78 -10.71 0.95
C TYR A 260 19.45 -11.19 -0.46
N ASP A 261 20.38 -11.93 -1.05
CA ASP A 261 20.21 -12.54 -2.37
C ASP A 261 19.75 -14.00 -2.25
N PHE A 262 18.55 -14.26 -2.77
CA PHE A 262 17.92 -15.59 -2.81
C PHE A 262 17.95 -16.21 -4.22
N SER A 263 18.66 -15.59 -5.17
CA SER A 263 18.96 -16.26 -6.43
C SER A 263 19.77 -17.55 -6.19
N LYS A 264 19.54 -18.56 -7.03
CA LYS A 264 20.15 -19.89 -6.87
C LYS A 264 21.68 -19.85 -6.82
N ASP A 265 22.28 -18.89 -7.51
CA ASP A 265 23.73 -18.70 -7.63
C ASP A 265 24.27 -17.49 -6.85
N GLY A 266 23.42 -16.72 -6.16
CA GLY A 266 23.85 -15.49 -5.51
C GLY A 266 24.41 -14.45 -6.49
N SER A 267 23.88 -14.42 -7.72
CA SER A 267 24.40 -13.59 -8.82
C SER A 267 23.94 -12.13 -8.77
N ILE A 268 22.97 -11.79 -7.92
CA ILE A 268 22.39 -10.46 -7.84
C ILE A 268 23.23 -9.55 -6.93
N ILE A 269 23.66 -10.09 -5.79
CA ILE A 269 24.61 -9.44 -4.87
C ILE A 269 25.91 -10.21 -4.96
N LEU A 270 26.88 -9.64 -5.69
CA LEU A 270 28.16 -10.28 -5.93
C LEU A 270 28.81 -10.74 -4.61
N THR A 271 29.03 -12.05 -4.54
CA THR A 271 29.66 -12.79 -3.44
C THR A 271 31.11 -12.35 -3.34
N ILE A 272 31.35 -11.30 -2.57
CA ILE A 272 32.71 -10.82 -2.34
C ILE A 272 32.93 -10.82 -0.84
N ASN A 273 34.14 -11.17 -0.40
CA ASN A 273 34.65 -11.21 0.99
C ASN A 273 34.43 -9.94 1.82
N ALA A 274 33.67 -8.97 1.31
CA ALA A 274 33.17 -7.81 2.01
C ALA A 274 32.18 -8.25 3.08
N ARG A 275 32.43 -7.82 4.32
CA ARG A 275 31.57 -7.86 5.52
C ARG A 275 30.09 -8.08 5.23
N SER A 276 29.75 -9.32 4.93
CA SER A 276 28.40 -9.74 4.59
C SER A 276 27.73 -10.13 5.89
N GLU A 277 26.49 -9.68 6.05
CA GLU A 277 25.66 -10.15 7.14
C GLU A 277 25.16 -11.53 6.73
N THR A 278 25.58 -12.56 7.44
CA THR A 278 25.24 -13.93 7.08
C THR A 278 23.86 -14.28 7.63
N LEU A 279 22.98 -14.69 6.74
CA LEU A 279 21.74 -15.34 7.07
C LEU A 279 21.96 -16.84 6.97
N SER A 280 22.32 -17.47 8.09
CA SER A 280 22.40 -18.93 8.16
C SER A 280 20.99 -19.52 8.26
N TYR A 281 20.70 -20.53 7.44
CA TYR A 281 19.53 -21.39 7.60
C TYR A 281 19.84 -22.81 7.14
N GLY A 282 19.67 -23.77 8.06
CA GLY A 282 20.06 -25.15 7.81
C GLY A 282 21.57 -25.22 7.54
N ASN A 283 21.94 -25.80 6.40
CA ASN A 283 23.32 -25.87 5.94
C ASN A 283 23.71 -24.71 5.00
N ASP A 284 22.76 -23.87 4.59
CA ASP A 284 23.00 -22.79 3.64
C ASP A 284 23.24 -21.45 4.33
N ILE A 285 24.21 -20.71 3.80
CA ILE A 285 24.53 -19.36 4.27
C ILE A 285 24.22 -18.40 3.12
N ARG A 286 23.19 -17.57 3.32
CA ARG A 286 22.87 -16.49 2.39
C ARG A 286 23.59 -15.22 2.83
N LEU A 287 24.24 -14.54 1.89
CA LEU A 287 24.93 -13.29 2.16
C LEU A 287 23.96 -12.11 2.00
N GLY A 288 23.94 -11.26 3.02
CA GLY A 288 23.25 -9.98 3.01
C GLY A 288 24.21 -8.82 2.89
N LEU A 289 23.77 -7.77 2.22
CA LEU A 289 24.48 -6.51 2.10
C LEU A 289 23.57 -5.35 2.52
N ARG A 290 24.12 -4.37 3.24
CA ARG A 290 23.35 -3.16 3.54
C ARG A 290 22.91 -2.49 2.24
N ILE A 291 21.67 -2.00 2.19
CA ILE A 291 21.07 -1.46 0.96
C ILE A 291 21.88 -0.32 0.35
N ASP A 292 22.53 0.52 1.16
CA ASP A 292 23.40 1.61 0.69
C ASP A 292 24.63 1.10 -0.06
N HIS A 293 25.18 -0.03 0.39
CA HIS A 293 26.27 -0.72 -0.28
C HIS A 293 25.78 -1.41 -1.56
N ALA A 294 24.63 -2.09 -1.51
CA ALA A 294 24.04 -2.74 -2.68
C ALA A 294 23.74 -1.73 -3.79
N SER A 295 23.12 -0.59 -3.46
CA SER A 295 22.82 0.46 -4.44
C SER A 295 24.07 1.03 -5.11
N ARG A 296 25.18 1.19 -4.38
CA ARG A 296 26.46 1.63 -4.96
C ARG A 296 27.02 0.61 -5.95
N LEU A 297 26.99 -0.68 -5.58
CA LEU A 297 27.46 -1.74 -6.47
C LEU A 297 26.60 -1.83 -7.73
N TRP A 298 25.28 -1.69 -7.61
CA TRP A 298 24.38 -1.67 -8.76
C TRP A 298 24.61 -0.45 -9.65
N PHE A 299 24.83 0.73 -9.07
CA PHE A 299 25.09 1.96 -9.82
C PHE A 299 26.37 1.89 -10.65
N TYR A 300 27.46 1.40 -10.05
CA TYR A 300 28.76 1.33 -10.72
C TYR A 300 28.98 0.02 -11.50
N ARG A 301 27.98 -0.85 -11.63
CA ARG A 301 28.15 -2.19 -12.26
C ARG A 301 28.76 -2.14 -13.66
N ASN A 302 28.53 -1.05 -14.40
CA ASN A 302 29.01 -0.86 -15.76
C ASN A 302 30.27 0.03 -15.86
N ASP A 303 30.84 0.46 -14.73
CA ASP A 303 32.03 1.30 -14.64
C ASP A 303 33.10 0.56 -13.83
N PRO A 304 34.06 -0.13 -14.49
CA PRO A 304 35.02 -1.00 -13.82
C PRO A 304 35.86 -0.31 -12.74
N ASP A 305 36.26 0.95 -12.98
CA ASP A 305 37.12 1.70 -12.08
C ASP A 305 36.37 2.12 -10.81
N ASN A 306 35.16 2.68 -10.99
CA ASN A 306 34.31 3.04 -9.87
C ASN A 306 33.74 1.82 -9.15
N PHE A 307 33.51 0.71 -9.87
CA PHE A 307 33.10 -0.56 -9.28
C PHE A 307 34.18 -1.13 -8.36
N ALA A 308 35.44 -1.18 -8.83
CA ALA A 308 36.57 -1.63 -8.03
C ALA A 308 36.78 -0.74 -6.79
N SER A 309 36.62 0.57 -6.94
CA SER A 309 36.68 1.53 -5.83
C SER A 309 35.55 1.32 -4.81
N ALA A 310 34.30 1.18 -5.29
CA ALA A 310 33.15 0.91 -4.44
C ALA A 310 33.34 -0.41 -3.67
N LEU A 311 33.85 -1.44 -4.34
CA LEU A 311 34.16 -2.72 -3.72
C LEU A 311 35.27 -2.63 -2.67
N HIS A 312 36.34 -1.91 -2.99
CA HIS A 312 37.44 -1.66 -2.06
C HIS A 312 36.91 -0.94 -0.81
N ALA A 313 36.05 0.06 -0.96
CA ALA A 313 35.44 0.76 0.18
C ALA A 313 34.62 -0.16 1.11
N LEU A 314 34.03 -1.26 0.61
CA LEU A 314 33.31 -2.24 1.42
C LEU A 314 34.24 -3.11 2.28
N ASN A 315 35.42 -3.44 1.75
CA ASN A 315 36.39 -4.31 2.41
C ASN A 315 37.12 -3.60 3.56
N TYR A 316 37.38 -2.29 3.43
CA TYR A 316 38.10 -1.55 4.46
C TYR A 316 37.17 -1.05 5.56
N ARG A 317 37.67 -1.08 6.80
CA ARG A 317 36.96 -0.64 8.01
C ARG A 317 36.97 0.89 8.04
N THR A 318 36.46 1.59 7.02
CA THR A 318 36.31 3.05 7.10
C THR A 318 35.34 3.32 8.24
N PRO A 319 35.85 3.74 9.42
CA PRO A 319 34.99 4.08 10.51
C PRO A 319 34.36 5.40 10.09
N ARG A 320 33.03 5.46 10.01
CA ARG A 320 32.30 6.72 9.84
C ARG A 320 32.33 7.35 8.43
N LEU A 321 32.15 6.58 7.36
CA LEU A 321 31.30 7.15 6.32
C LEU A 321 29.92 7.25 6.95
N ARG A 322 29.54 8.46 7.40
CA ARG A 322 28.23 8.72 7.98
C ARG A 322 27.20 8.08 7.04
N PRO A 323 26.22 7.33 7.57
CA PRO A 323 25.14 6.81 6.77
C PRO A 323 24.36 8.00 6.22
N TYR A 324 24.72 8.48 5.05
CA TYR A 324 23.85 9.36 4.27
C TYR A 324 22.76 8.47 3.69
N PHE A 325 21.89 7.98 4.58
CA PHE A 325 20.72 7.17 4.27
C PHE A 325 19.59 7.98 3.60
N HIS A 326 19.92 9.19 3.16
CA HIS A 326 18.95 10.21 2.82
C HIS A 326 19.04 10.66 1.36
N SER A 327 19.82 9.99 0.49
CA SER A 327 19.74 10.32 -0.93
C SER A 327 18.57 9.55 -1.57
N PRO A 328 17.55 10.25 -2.12
CA PRO A 328 16.45 9.60 -2.85
C PRO A 328 16.95 8.71 -3.98
N LEU A 329 18.11 9.05 -4.55
CA LEU A 329 18.84 8.27 -5.56
C LEU A 329 19.12 6.82 -5.12
N GLN A 330 19.57 6.58 -3.89
CA GLN A 330 19.89 5.23 -3.41
C GLN A 330 18.67 4.32 -3.33
N LYS A 331 17.54 4.88 -2.89
CA LYS A 331 16.28 4.16 -2.72
C LYS A 331 15.65 3.85 -4.09
N GLU A 332 15.81 4.77 -5.05
CA GLU A 332 15.37 4.55 -6.44
C GLU A 332 16.13 3.39 -7.11
N PHE A 333 17.40 3.15 -6.79
CA PHE A 333 18.14 2.00 -7.33
C PHE A 333 17.52 0.66 -6.94
N LEU A 334 16.96 0.52 -5.74
CA LEU A 334 16.28 -0.72 -5.36
C LEU A 334 15.03 -0.93 -6.23
N PHE A 335 14.21 0.10 -6.44
CA PHE A 335 13.06 0.02 -7.35
C PHE A 335 13.50 -0.41 -8.76
N ARG A 336 14.53 0.23 -9.32
CA ARG A 336 15.07 -0.13 -10.65
C ARG A 336 15.54 -1.58 -10.69
N LYS A 337 16.23 -2.04 -9.64
CA LYS A 337 16.71 -3.42 -9.54
C LYS A 337 15.55 -4.40 -9.44
N ILE A 338 14.52 -4.11 -8.66
CA ILE A 338 13.33 -4.95 -8.52
C ILE A 338 12.62 -5.12 -9.86
N VAL A 339 12.39 -4.01 -10.58
CA VAL A 339 11.76 -4.00 -11.91
C VAL A 339 12.56 -4.84 -12.92
N GLU A 340 13.89 -4.70 -12.93
CA GLU A 340 14.80 -5.51 -13.77
C GLU A 340 14.65 -7.01 -13.45
N LEU A 341 14.72 -7.36 -12.15
CA LEU A 341 14.68 -8.74 -11.69
C LEU A 341 13.34 -9.42 -11.98
N ALA A 342 12.24 -8.71 -11.69
CA ALA A 342 10.88 -9.17 -12.00
C ALA A 342 10.60 -9.21 -13.51
N ASN A 343 11.45 -8.59 -14.34
CA ASN A 343 11.26 -8.42 -15.78
C ASN A 343 9.98 -7.62 -16.12
N THR A 344 9.67 -6.60 -15.34
CA THR A 344 8.45 -5.79 -15.44
C THR A 344 8.31 -5.11 -16.81
N ASP A 345 7.08 -5.07 -17.33
CA ASP A 345 6.79 -4.50 -18.64
C ASP A 345 7.22 -3.02 -18.68
N ILE A 346 7.89 -2.62 -19.76
CA ILE A 346 8.37 -1.24 -19.92
C ILE A 346 7.25 -0.21 -19.86
N GLU A 347 6.05 -0.55 -20.33
CA GLU A 347 4.88 0.32 -20.26
C GLU A 347 4.37 0.46 -18.81
N HIS A 348 4.44 -0.61 -18.01
CA HIS A 348 4.14 -0.52 -16.57
C HIS A 348 5.20 0.32 -15.84
N VAL A 349 6.47 0.22 -16.22
CA VAL A 349 7.53 1.06 -15.63
C VAL A 349 7.27 2.54 -15.91
N LYS A 350 6.93 2.90 -17.15
CA LYS A 350 6.54 4.28 -17.51
C LYS A 350 5.31 4.73 -16.72
N GLU A 351 4.34 3.84 -16.52
CA GLU A 351 3.16 4.12 -15.72
C GLU A 351 3.55 4.42 -14.25
N TYR A 352 4.43 3.63 -13.64
CA TYR A 352 4.94 3.88 -12.29
C TYR A 352 5.67 5.21 -12.19
N GLU A 353 6.53 5.53 -13.15
CA GLU A 353 7.20 6.84 -13.22
C GLU A 353 6.20 7.99 -13.25
N SER A 354 5.14 7.87 -14.05
CA SER A 354 4.08 8.88 -14.10
C SER A 354 3.34 9.04 -12.76
N TRP A 355 3.22 7.98 -11.95
CA TRP A 355 2.64 8.06 -10.61
C TRP A 355 3.60 8.73 -9.62
N PHE A 356 4.91 8.56 -9.81
CA PHE A 356 5.92 9.21 -8.98
C PHE A 356 5.99 10.71 -9.23
N ASP A 357 5.81 11.14 -10.48
CA ASP A 357 5.80 12.56 -10.86
C ASP A 357 4.67 13.36 -10.19
N ILE A 358 3.59 12.68 -9.78
CA ILE A 358 2.44 13.26 -9.07
C ILE A 358 2.33 12.79 -7.61
N GLU A 359 3.42 12.26 -7.05
CA GLU A 359 3.55 11.90 -5.64
C GLU A 359 2.58 10.80 -5.13
N LEU A 360 1.93 10.03 -6.00
CA LEU A 360 0.90 9.06 -5.60
C LEU A 360 1.45 7.75 -5.03
N ALA A 361 2.53 7.21 -5.61
CA ALA A 361 3.01 5.85 -5.30
C ALA A 361 4.44 5.83 -4.72
N GLN A 362 4.80 6.81 -3.89
CA GLN A 362 6.17 6.96 -3.38
C GLN A 362 6.66 5.75 -2.57
N TRP A 363 5.75 4.98 -1.98
CA TRP A 363 6.10 3.72 -1.30
C TRP A 363 6.65 2.65 -2.24
N ILE A 364 6.32 2.67 -3.52
CA ILE A 364 6.92 1.80 -4.54
C ILE A 364 8.31 2.32 -4.92
N ARG A 365 8.42 3.64 -5.15
CA ARG A 365 9.70 4.30 -5.49
C ARG A 365 10.75 4.09 -4.40
N PHE A 366 10.30 4.10 -3.14
CA PHE A 366 11.11 3.93 -1.94
C PHE A 366 10.73 2.64 -1.20
N PHE A 367 10.59 1.54 -1.95
CA PHE A 367 10.16 0.24 -1.44
C PHE A 367 10.92 -0.22 -0.19
N GLY A 368 10.16 -0.70 0.81
CA GLY A 368 10.70 -1.21 2.07
C GLY A 368 11.26 -0.14 3.02
N VAL A 369 11.04 1.14 2.75
CA VAL A 369 11.45 2.24 3.65
C VAL A 369 10.25 2.65 4.53
N PRO A 370 10.45 2.85 5.85
CA PRO A 370 9.40 3.41 6.71
C PRO A 370 8.97 4.80 6.21
N GLN A 371 7.65 5.03 6.08
CA GLN A 371 7.11 6.31 5.59
C GLN A 371 7.28 7.47 6.56
N GLU A 372 7.71 7.24 7.80
CA GLU A 372 7.99 8.32 8.77
C GLU A 372 9.20 9.19 8.35
N GLU A 373 9.94 8.82 7.31
CA GLU A 373 11.12 9.52 6.81
C GLU A 373 10.93 10.21 5.43
N SER A 374 9.71 10.26 4.88
CA SER A 374 9.42 10.91 3.57
C SER A 374 8.74 12.26 3.70
#